data_AF-A0A1M7BYD7-F1
#
_entry.id   AF-A0A1M7BYD7-F1
#
_cell.length_a   1.000
_cell.length_b   1.000
_cell.length_c   1.000
_cell.angle_alpha   90.00
_cell.angle_beta   90.00
_cell.angle_gamma   90.00
#
_symmetry.space_group_name_H-M   'P 1'
#
loop_
_entity.id
_entity.type
_entity.pdbx_description
1 polymer ?
#
loop_
_entity_poly.entity_id
_entity_poly.type
_entity_poly.pdbx_seq_one_letter_code
_entity_poly.pdbx_strand_id
1 'polypeptide(L)' 'MTVHAPKLLTPEEFASLIEVAITSPTPKIPAPHLAKLITLGYVTETAKGLVVTGDGLIRITESE' A
#
# COMPACT_ATOMS: atom_id res chain seq x y z
N MET A 1 -11.99 22.51 -11.18
CA MET A 1 -11.32 21.44 -10.40
C MET A 1 -11.96 20.14 -10.83
N THR A 2 -11.32 19.35 -11.70
CA THR A 2 -11.80 18.02 -12.06
C THR A 2 -11.37 17.08 -10.95
N VAL A 3 -12.30 16.73 -10.07
CA VAL A 3 -12.08 15.68 -9.06
C VAL A 3 -11.93 14.38 -9.84
N HIS A 4 -10.69 13.90 -9.99
CA HIS A 4 -10.46 12.52 -10.42
C HIS A 4 -10.95 11.64 -9.27
N ALA A 5 -12.25 11.32 -9.27
CA ALA A 5 -12.76 10.27 -8.40
C ALA A 5 -11.94 9.00 -8.72
N PRO A 6 -11.27 8.39 -7.73
CA PRO A 6 -10.55 7.14 -7.96
C PRO A 6 -11.49 6.14 -8.59
N LYS A 7 -11.08 5.50 -9.69
CA LYS A 7 -11.86 4.41 -10.27
C LYS A 7 -11.95 3.30 -9.21
N LEU A 8 -13.17 2.95 -8.81
CA LEU A 8 -13.40 1.76 -7.99
C LEU A 8 -12.93 0.55 -8.80
N LEU A 9 -12.01 -0.22 -8.20
CA LEU A 9 -11.52 -1.44 -8.82
C LEU A 9 -12.66 -2.45 -8.93
N THR A 10 -12.75 -3.15 -10.07
CA THR A 10 -13.60 -4.34 -10.14
C THR A 10 -12.99 -5.46 -9.28
N PRO A 11 -13.79 -6.47 -8.86
CA PRO A 11 -13.26 -7.61 -8.11
C PRO A 11 -12.07 -8.29 -8.80
N GLU A 12 -12.10 -8.36 -10.14
CA GLU A 12 -11.04 -8.97 -10.95
C GLU A 12 -9.77 -8.11 -10.94
N GLU A 13 -9.91 -6.79 -11.04
CA GLU A 13 -8.79 -5.86 -10.96
C GLU A 13 -8.13 -5.94 -9.57
N PHE A 14 -8.92 -6.03 -8.51
CA PHE A 14 -8.42 -6.19 -7.15
C PHE A 14 -7.72 -7.55 -6.94
N ALA A 15 -8.30 -8.64 -7.43
CA ALA A 15 -7.70 -9.97 -7.38
C ALA A 15 -6.34 -10.02 -8.11
N SER A 16 -6.25 -9.36 -9.29
CA SER A 16 -5.00 -9.26 -10.03
C SER A 16 -3.89 -8.53 -9.24
N LEU A 17 -4.24 -7.47 -8.50
CA LEU A 17 -3.27 -6.77 -7.65
C LEU A 17 -2.76 -7.64 -6.49
N ILE A 18 -3.61 -8.52 -5.93
CA ILE A 18 -3.19 -9.49 -4.91
C ILE A 18 -2.19 -10.48 -5.51
N GLU A 19 -2.46 -11.02 -6.70
CA GLU A 19 -1.53 -11.93 -7.38
C GLU A 19 -0.18 -11.28 -7.66
N VAL A 20 -0.17 -10.02 -8.10
CA VAL A 20 1.07 -9.24 -8.29
C VAL A 20 1.82 -9.09 -6.98
N ALA A 21 1.13 -8.82 -5.87
CA ALA A 21 1.77 -8.67 -4.56
C ALA A 21 2.42 -9.97 -4.05
N ILE A 22 1.81 -11.13 -4.32
CA ILE A 22 2.30 -12.45 -3.88
C ILE A 22 3.45 -12.95 -4.77
N THR A 23 3.36 -12.70 -6.08
CA THR A 23 4.33 -13.21 -7.06
C THR A 23 5.55 -12.31 -7.23
N SER A 24 5.46 -11.04 -6.82
CA SER A 24 6.57 -10.09 -6.94
C SER A 24 7.66 -10.39 -5.89
N PRO A 25 8.92 -10.63 -6.30
CA PRO A 25 9.96 -11.11 -5.40
C PRO A 25 10.47 -10.07 -4.39
N THR A 26 10.09 -8.79 -4.52
CA THR A 26 10.42 -7.74 -3.54
C THR A 26 9.62 -6.48 -3.83
N PRO A 27 9.02 -5.80 -2.84
CA PRO A 27 8.38 -4.51 -3.05
C PRO A 27 9.41 -3.49 -3.53
N LYS A 28 9.23 -2.96 -4.75
CA LYS A 28 10.06 -1.90 -5.34
C LYS A 28 9.69 -0.52 -4.78
N ILE A 29 9.64 -0.38 -3.46
CA ILE A 29 9.45 0.95 -2.85
C ILE A 29 10.83 1.61 -2.81
N PRO A 30 11.03 2.78 -3.46
CA PRO A 30 12.29 3.50 -3.34
C PRO A 30 12.62 3.75 -1.86
N ALA A 31 13.87 3.51 -1.47
CA ALA A 31 14.36 3.71 -0.09
C ALA A 31 13.90 5.02 0.58
N PRO A 32 13.93 6.21 -0.07
CA PRO A 32 13.47 7.45 0.57
C PRO A 32 11.96 7.45 0.88
N HIS A 33 11.15 6.79 0.05
CA HIS A 33 9.71 6.68 0.28
C HIS A 33 9.41 5.69 1.39
N LEU A 34 10.14 4.56 1.43
CA LEU A 34 10.00 3.59 2.50
C LEU A 34 10.36 4.20 3.86
N ALA A 35 11.48 4.91 3.95
CA ALA A 35 11.91 5.59 5.17
C ALA A 35 10.84 6.59 5.66
N LYS A 36 10.19 7.32 4.73
CA LYS A 36 9.10 8.22 5.05
C LYS A 36 7.87 7.48 5.59
N LEU A 37 7.47 6.37 4.95
CA LEU A 37 6.34 5.56 5.40
C LEU A 37 6.57 4.95 6.80
N ILE A 38 7.80 4.54 7.09
CA ILE A 38 8.20 4.06 8.41
C ILE A 38 8.18 5.20 9.44
N THR A 39 8.72 6.36 9.10
CA THR A 39 8.76 7.55 9.99
C THR A 39 7.35 8.05 10.34
N LEU A 40 6.42 7.98 9.39
CA LEU A 40 5.01 8.31 9.60
C LEU A 40 4.26 7.24 10.41
N GLY A 41 4.90 6.11 10.72
CA GLY A 41 4.28 5.01 11.44
C GLY A 41 3.28 4.21 10.62
N TYR A 42 3.26 4.35 9.29
CA TYR A 42 2.28 3.68 8.41
C TYR A 42 2.71 2.26 8.05
N VAL A 43 4.02 2.00 8.05
CA VAL A 43 4.60 0.69 7.74
C VAL A 43 5.67 0.38 8.78
N THR A 44 5.79 -0.89 9.16
CA THR A 44 6.86 -1.41 10.00
C THR A 44 7.60 -2.53 9.28
N GLU A 45 8.91 -2.60 9.46
CA GLU A 45 9.73 -3.69 8.93
C GLU A 45 9.85 -4.80 9.97
N THR A 46 9.48 -6.01 9.58
CA THR A 46 9.56 -7.21 10.42
C THR A 46 10.50 -8.23 9.78
N ALA A 47 10.85 -9.28 10.53
CA ALA A 47 11.63 -10.40 9.99
C ALA A 47 10.96 -11.11 8.79
N LYS A 48 9.65 -10.88 8.56
CA LYS A 48 8.88 -11.42 7.43
C LYS A 48 8.68 -10.41 6.29
N GLY A 49 9.26 -9.22 6.40
CA GLY A 49 9.10 -8.11 5.46
C GLY A 49 8.27 -6.96 6.03
N LEU A 50 7.85 -6.07 5.12
CA LEU A 50 7.08 -4.87 5.44
C LEU A 50 5.63 -5.21 5.78
N VAL A 51 5.13 -4.64 6.88
CA VAL A 51 3.75 -4.79 7.35
C VAL A 51 3.13 -3.41 7.52
N VAL A 52 1.92 -3.22 7.00
CA VAL A 52 1.16 -1.97 7.20
C VAL A 52 0.61 -1.94 8.62
N THR A 53 0.76 -0.81 9.32
CA THR A 53 0.24 -0.62 10.68
C THR A 53 -1.25 -0.28 10.67
N GLY A 54 -1.90 -0.29 11.84
CA GLY A 54 -3.29 0.17 11.98
C GLY A 54 -3.48 1.61 11.49
N ASP A 55 -2.58 2.53 11.86
CA ASP A 55 -2.60 3.93 11.40
C ASP A 55 -2.42 4.04 9.88
N GLY A 56 -1.54 3.19 9.32
CA GLY A 56 -1.35 3.10 7.87
C GLY A 56 -2.62 2.65 7.15
N LEU A 57 -3.32 1.63 7.67
CA LEU A 57 -4.60 1.17 7.10
C LEU A 57 -5.67 2.24 7.17
N ILE A 58 -5.81 2.92 8.31
CA ILE A 58 -6.78 4.01 8.49
C ILE A 58 -6.56 5.09 7.41
N ARG A 59 -5.32 5.51 7.18
CA ARG A 59 -5.00 6.51 6.16
C ARG A 59 -5.25 6.05 4.72
N ILE A 60 -5.18 4.75 4.46
CA ILE A 60 -5.54 4.17 3.17
C ILE A 60 -7.07 4.14 3.00
N THR A 61 -7.83 3.81 4.06
CA THR A 61 -9.29 3.73 4.04
C THR A 61 -10.01 5.07 4.18
N GLU A 62 -9.39 6.07 4.81
CA GLU A 62 -9.97 7.42 5.02
C GLU A 62 -10.05 8.26 3.73
N SER A 63 -9.53 7.76 2.61
CA SER A 63 -9.62 8.43 1.30
C SER A 63 -10.81 7.96 0.44
N GLU A 64 -11.75 7.19 1.01
CA GLU A 64 -13.04 6.84 0.38
C GLU A 64 -14.11 7.94 0.54
#